data_AF-A0A413WPV7-F1
#
_entry.id   AF-A0A413WPV7-F1
#
_cell.length_a   1.000
_cell.length_b   1.000
_cell.length_c   1.000
_cell.angle_alpha   90.00
_cell.angle_beta   90.00
_cell.angle_gamma   90.00
#
_symmetry.space_group_name_H-M   'P 1'
#
loop_
_entity.id
_entity.type
_entity.pdbx_description
1 polymer ?
#
loop_
_entity_poly.entity_id
_entity_poly.type
_entity_poly.pdbx_seq_one_letter_code
_entity_poly.pdbx_strand_id
1 'polypeptide(L)'
;MLKKIGTVLLLTVMTFAMLLPQQQVEASSKVYVQSQVNGLNVRSVGTLSGKVIGKVNKGQQFQRTGSKGAWIRINYKGKAGWIATKYLRTVKKTVAKTSVKTYTMNASAYTPYCTGCSGVTALGWNVRAQKRNVVAVDPRVIPLGKKVQVYVGGKLMGTYTAADTGGAIKGNKIDILMYSQSAAINFGRKTVTVKVL
;
A
#
# COMPACT_ATOMS: atom_id res chain seq x y z
N MET A 1 -74.46 -20.31 5.94
CA MET A 1 -73.44 -20.74 4.96
C MET A 1 -72.80 -19.50 4.33
N LEU A 2 -71.47 -19.53 4.13
CA LEU A 2 -70.58 -18.48 3.59
C LEU A 2 -70.28 -17.29 4.53
N LYS A 3 -69.05 -16.82 4.73
CA LYS A 3 -67.67 -17.30 4.44
C LYS A 3 -66.76 -16.37 5.26
N LYS A 4 -65.89 -16.91 6.12
CA LYS A 4 -64.82 -16.14 6.79
C LYS A 4 -63.81 -15.74 5.72
N ILE A 5 -63.62 -14.45 5.48
CA ILE A 5 -62.58 -13.93 4.59
C ILE A 5 -61.47 -13.38 5.48
N GLY A 6 -60.47 -14.23 5.72
CA GLY A 6 -59.18 -13.80 6.26
C GLY A 6 -58.40 -13.14 5.14
N THR A 7 -58.23 -11.82 5.23
CA THR A 7 -57.36 -11.10 4.30
C THR A 7 -55.94 -11.12 4.84
N VAL A 8 -55.14 -11.93 4.18
CA VAL A 8 -53.72 -12.17 4.40
C VAL A 8 -52.93 -10.87 4.18
N LEU A 9 -52.18 -10.47 5.19
CA LEU A 9 -51.17 -9.41 5.17
C LEU A 9 -50.00 -9.85 4.28
N LEU A 10 -50.04 -9.49 2.99
CA LEU A 10 -48.95 -9.75 2.05
C LEU A 10 -47.87 -8.67 2.22
N LEU A 11 -46.91 -8.93 3.10
CA LEU A 11 -45.64 -8.20 3.20
C LEU A 11 -44.81 -8.44 1.93
N THR A 12 -45.06 -7.65 0.89
CA THR A 12 -44.12 -7.54 -0.24
C THR A 12 -43.02 -6.57 0.16
N VAL A 13 -41.99 -7.08 0.82
CA VAL A 13 -40.69 -6.41 0.92
C VAL A 13 -40.09 -6.43 -0.48
N MET A 14 -40.50 -5.47 -1.31
CA MET A 14 -39.82 -5.13 -2.55
C MET A 14 -38.46 -4.59 -2.14
N THR A 15 -37.45 -5.45 -2.14
CA THR A 15 -36.05 -5.08 -2.02
C THR A 15 -35.67 -4.30 -3.27
N PHE A 16 -36.10 -3.05 -3.30
CA PHE A 16 -35.46 -2.02 -4.10
C PHE A 16 -34.06 -1.90 -3.52
N ALA A 17 -33.15 -2.74 -4.00
CA ALA A 17 -31.73 -2.55 -3.81
C ALA A 17 -31.45 -1.16 -4.37
N MET A 18 -31.43 -0.16 -3.48
CA MET A 18 -30.90 1.16 -3.77
C MET A 18 -29.53 0.91 -4.35
N LEU A 19 -29.43 1.01 -5.68
CA LEU A 19 -28.18 1.20 -6.36
C LEU A 19 -27.72 2.58 -5.92
N LEU A 20 -27.14 2.63 -4.72
CA LEU A 20 -26.42 3.81 -4.27
C LEU A 20 -25.45 4.11 -5.41
N PRO A 21 -25.49 5.30 -6.02
CA PRO A 21 -24.45 5.67 -6.95
C PRO A 21 -23.14 5.47 -6.20
N GLN A 22 -22.29 4.57 -6.70
CA GLN A 22 -20.95 4.44 -6.18
C GLN A 22 -20.32 5.81 -6.38
N GLN A 23 -20.24 6.57 -5.29
CA GLN A 23 -19.71 7.90 -5.30
C GLN A 23 -18.23 7.75 -5.61
N GLN A 24 -17.87 7.90 -6.88
CA GLN A 24 -16.49 7.90 -7.31
C GLN A 24 -15.87 9.13 -6.66
N VAL A 25 -15.12 8.91 -5.57
CA VAL A 25 -14.34 9.96 -4.94
C VAL A 25 -13.24 10.32 -5.94
N GLU A 26 -13.54 11.26 -6.83
CA GLU A 26 -12.53 11.86 -7.68
C GLU A 26 -11.51 12.51 -6.76
N ALA A 27 -10.35 11.88 -6.66
CA ALA A 27 -9.26 12.37 -5.84
C ALA A 27 -8.99 13.83 -6.23
N SER A 28 -9.29 14.76 -5.32
CA SER A 28 -8.91 16.17 -5.45
C SER A 28 -7.46 16.22 -5.90
N SER A 29 -7.24 16.69 -7.13
CA SER A 29 -5.94 16.65 -7.78
C SER A 29 -4.98 17.53 -6.98
N LYS A 30 -4.19 16.91 -6.10
CA LYS A 30 -3.25 17.63 -5.24
C LYS A 30 -2.30 18.43 -6.13
N VAL A 31 -2.36 19.76 -6.02
CA VAL A 31 -1.49 20.66 -6.77
C VAL A 31 -0.15 20.77 -6.06
N TYR A 32 0.93 20.53 -6.78
CA TYR A 32 2.28 20.69 -6.28
C TYR A 32 2.96 21.87 -6.95
N VAL A 33 3.84 22.52 -6.21
CA VAL A 33 4.63 23.67 -6.67
C VAL A 33 6.10 23.41 -6.41
N GLN A 34 6.96 23.91 -7.28
CA GLN A 34 8.41 23.78 -7.16
C GLN A 34 9.09 25.13 -7.19
N SER A 35 9.98 25.39 -6.24
CA SER A 35 10.80 26.60 -6.25
C SER A 35 11.73 26.63 -7.46
N GLN A 36 11.80 27.79 -8.13
CA GLN A 36 12.70 28.06 -9.25
C GLN A 36 14.02 28.70 -8.81
N VAL A 37 14.12 29.12 -7.54
CA VAL A 37 15.26 29.88 -7.01
C VAL A 37 15.77 29.30 -5.69
N ASN A 38 17.05 29.56 -5.39
CA ASN A 38 17.66 29.23 -4.10
C ASN A 38 17.33 30.31 -3.06
N GLY A 39 17.18 29.89 -1.80
CA GLY A 39 16.98 30.82 -0.69
C GLY A 39 15.64 31.59 -0.68
N LEU A 40 14.60 31.08 -1.34
CA LEU A 40 13.27 31.69 -1.32
C LEU A 40 12.71 31.71 0.11
N ASN A 41 12.35 32.90 0.61
CA ASN A 41 11.81 33.06 1.95
C ASN A 41 10.45 32.39 2.12
N VAL A 42 10.33 31.58 3.17
CA VAL A 42 9.05 31.10 3.71
C VAL A 42 8.64 32.05 4.83
N ARG A 43 7.44 32.61 4.74
CA ARG A 43 6.93 33.60 5.71
C ARG A 43 5.77 33.03 6.54
N SER A 44 5.58 33.57 7.74
CA SER A 44 4.47 33.20 8.62
C SER A 44 3.10 33.63 8.08
N VAL A 45 3.07 34.72 7.30
CA VAL A 45 1.88 35.26 6.64
C VAL A 45 2.22 35.60 5.19
N GLY A 46 1.24 35.51 4.28
CA GLY A 46 1.38 35.84 2.86
C GLY A 46 1.47 37.34 2.60
N THR A 47 2.51 38.00 3.12
CA THR A 47 2.83 39.42 2.92
C THR A 47 4.34 39.65 2.93
N LEU A 48 4.81 40.77 2.37
CA LEU A 48 6.24 41.14 2.39
C LEU A 48 6.74 41.51 3.81
N SER A 49 5.85 41.98 4.67
CA SER A 49 6.11 42.30 6.08
C SER A 49 6.06 41.08 7.01
N GLY A 50 5.58 39.92 6.55
CA GLY A 50 5.48 38.72 7.36
C GLY A 50 6.85 38.20 7.80
N LYS A 51 6.96 37.74 9.05
CA LYS A 51 8.21 37.18 9.61
C LYS A 51 8.71 36.02 8.74
N VAL A 52 10.00 36.04 8.38
CA VAL A 52 10.65 34.91 7.69
C VAL A 52 10.86 33.79 8.70
N ILE A 53 10.30 32.61 8.41
CA ILE A 53 10.37 31.41 9.25
C ILE A 53 11.26 30.31 8.66
N GLY A 54 11.79 30.53 7.46
CA GLY A 54 12.70 29.61 6.80
C GLY A 54 12.99 30.00 5.36
N LYS A 55 13.73 29.13 4.67
CA LYS A 55 14.05 29.27 3.24
C LYS A 55 13.80 27.95 2.52
N VAL A 56 13.52 28.05 1.22
CA VAL A 56 13.42 26.91 0.29
C VAL A 56 14.33 27.13 -0.92
N ASN A 57 14.89 26.04 -1.41
CA ASN A 57 15.86 26.03 -2.50
C ASN A 57 15.26 25.56 -3.82
N LYS A 58 15.95 25.85 -4.92
CA LYS A 58 15.53 25.49 -6.27
C LYS A 58 15.30 23.98 -6.32
N GLY A 59 14.21 23.57 -6.94
CA GLY A 59 13.88 22.16 -7.10
C GLY A 59 13.05 21.57 -5.94
N GLN A 60 13.00 22.20 -4.77
CA GLN A 60 12.16 21.72 -3.66
C GLN A 60 10.68 21.85 -4.00
N GLN A 61 9.92 20.79 -3.72
CA GLN A 61 8.50 20.68 -4.03
C GLN A 61 7.62 20.69 -2.78
N PHE A 62 6.49 21.39 -2.86
CA PHE A 62 5.51 21.46 -1.79
C PHE A 62 4.10 21.24 -2.32
N GLN A 63 3.25 20.62 -1.52
CA GLN A 63 1.82 20.60 -1.80
C GLN A 63 1.25 21.99 -1.51
N ARG A 64 0.53 22.57 -2.47
CA ARG A 64 -0.25 23.79 -2.25
C ARG A 64 -1.44 23.44 -1.35
N THR A 65 -1.47 23.99 -0.15
CA THR A 65 -2.57 23.81 0.83
C THR A 65 -3.55 24.98 0.83
N GLY A 66 -3.24 26.04 0.09
CA GLY A 66 -4.12 27.19 -0.13
C GLY A 66 -3.41 28.29 -0.93
N SER A 67 -4.12 29.36 -1.24
CA SER A 67 -3.58 30.54 -1.91
C SER A 67 -4.26 31.80 -1.40
N LYS A 68 -3.51 32.91 -1.37
CA LYS A 68 -4.00 34.25 -1.03
C LYS A 68 -3.21 35.27 -1.85
N GLY A 69 -3.83 35.81 -2.90
CA GLY A 69 -3.18 36.74 -3.83
C GLY A 69 -1.89 36.15 -4.41
N ALA A 70 -0.79 36.90 -4.33
CA ALA A 70 0.53 36.50 -4.82
C ALA A 70 1.27 35.48 -3.94
N TRP A 71 0.57 34.80 -3.03
CA TRP A 71 1.15 33.84 -2.09
C TRP A 71 0.42 32.51 -2.13
N ILE A 72 1.18 31.44 -1.99
CA ILE A 72 0.62 30.13 -1.70
C ILE A 72 0.94 29.73 -0.26
N ARG A 73 0.02 28.95 0.32
CA ARG A 73 0.21 28.31 1.62
C ARG A 73 0.77 26.90 1.39
N ILE A 74 1.77 26.55 2.17
CA ILE A 74 2.40 25.23 2.23
C ILE A 74 2.49 24.76 3.69
N ASN A 75 2.64 23.46 3.90
CA ASN A 75 3.13 22.94 5.16
C ASN A 75 4.67 22.98 5.14
N TYR A 76 5.26 23.79 6.01
CA TYR A 76 6.70 23.93 6.19
C TYR A 76 7.08 23.50 7.60
N LYS A 77 7.75 22.34 7.72
CA LYS A 77 8.20 21.77 9.00
C LYS A 77 7.07 21.66 10.05
N GLY A 78 5.88 21.26 9.62
CA GLY A 78 4.71 21.12 10.49
C GLY A 78 3.92 22.41 10.76
N LYS A 79 4.37 23.56 10.23
CA LYS A 79 3.69 24.86 10.38
C LYS A 79 3.19 25.38 9.05
N ALA A 80 2.18 26.24 9.09
CA ALA A 80 1.74 26.97 7.91
C ALA A 80 2.82 27.97 7.49
N GLY A 81 3.28 27.88 6.24
CA GLY A 81 4.22 28.81 5.64
C GLY A 81 3.70 29.35 4.33
N TRP A 82 4.10 30.57 3.99
CA TRP A 82 3.71 31.27 2.79
C TRP A 82 4.92 31.56 1.91
N ILE A 83 4.82 31.21 0.63
CA ILE A 83 5.85 31.48 -0.38
C ILE A 83 5.23 32.19 -1.58
N ALA A 84 5.97 33.15 -2.14
CA ALA A 84 5.47 34.00 -3.21
C ALA A 84 5.37 33.23 -4.54
N THR A 85 4.23 33.35 -5.22
CA THR A 85 3.89 32.61 -6.45
C THR A 85 4.87 32.87 -7.59
N LYS A 86 5.41 34.09 -7.69
CA LYS A 86 6.34 34.52 -8.75
C LYS A 86 7.58 33.62 -8.89
N TYR A 87 7.99 32.94 -7.82
CA TYR A 87 9.20 32.10 -7.82
C TYR A 87 8.91 30.61 -7.97
N LEU A 88 7.67 30.25 -8.31
CA LEU A 88 7.21 28.88 -8.34
C LEU A 88 6.72 28.50 -9.72
N ARG A 89 6.90 27.23 -10.07
CA ARG A 89 6.16 26.60 -11.16
C ARG A 89 5.25 25.52 -10.59
N THR A 90 4.07 25.37 -11.17
CA THR A 90 3.22 24.21 -10.89
C THR A 90 3.89 22.96 -11.47
N VAL A 91 3.95 21.91 -10.67
CA VAL A 91 4.46 20.61 -11.09
C VAL A 91 3.40 19.55 -10.84
N LYS A 92 3.29 18.59 -11.76
CA LYS A 92 2.66 17.31 -11.42
C LYS A 92 3.62 16.60 -10.46
N LYS A 93 3.14 16.09 -9.33
CA LYS A 93 3.99 15.28 -8.46
C LYS A 93 4.36 14.01 -9.22
N THR A 94 5.59 13.96 -9.71
CA THR A 94 6.23 12.71 -10.05
C THR A 94 6.47 12.00 -8.73
N VAL A 95 5.51 11.20 -8.28
CA VAL A 95 5.83 10.16 -7.31
C VAL A 95 6.91 9.34 -8.01
N ALA A 96 8.13 9.34 -7.48
CA ALA A 96 9.16 8.44 -7.98
C ALA A 96 8.51 7.07 -8.06
N LYS A 97 8.37 6.52 -9.28
CA LYS A 97 7.91 5.14 -9.45
C LYS A 97 8.98 4.33 -8.73
N THR A 98 8.70 3.89 -7.50
CA THR A 98 9.47 2.81 -6.90
C THR A 98 9.43 1.70 -7.94
N SER A 99 10.56 1.43 -8.58
CA SER A 99 10.67 0.36 -9.57
C SER A 99 10.42 -0.92 -8.81
N VAL A 100 9.18 -1.39 -8.87
CA VAL A 100 8.81 -2.57 -8.12
C VAL A 100 9.53 -3.76 -8.75
N LYS A 101 10.45 -4.34 -7.98
CA LYS A 101 11.22 -5.49 -8.44
C LYS A 101 10.28 -6.69 -8.52
N THR A 102 10.20 -7.28 -9.71
CA THR A 102 9.37 -8.45 -10.00
C THR A 102 10.26 -9.62 -10.38
N TYR A 103 9.94 -10.80 -9.89
CA TYR A 103 10.67 -12.03 -10.15
C TYR A 103 9.71 -13.12 -10.60
N THR A 104 10.17 -13.95 -11.52
CA THR A 104 9.57 -15.27 -11.78
C THR A 104 10.31 -16.29 -10.92
N MET A 105 9.60 -16.96 -10.02
CA MET A 105 10.20 -17.87 -9.03
C MET A 105 9.55 -19.25 -9.08
N ASN A 106 10.33 -20.30 -8.79
CA ASN A 106 9.80 -21.63 -8.52
C ASN A 106 9.30 -21.68 -7.08
N ALA A 107 7.99 -21.84 -6.91
CA ALA A 107 7.35 -21.87 -5.62
C ALA A 107 7.01 -23.29 -5.17
N SER A 108 7.20 -23.54 -3.88
CA SER A 108 6.55 -24.62 -3.13
C SER A 108 5.71 -24.03 -2.00
N ALA A 109 5.03 -24.89 -1.26
CA ALA A 109 4.38 -24.53 -0.01
C ALA A 109 4.80 -25.49 1.11
N TYR A 110 4.86 -24.96 2.32
CA TYR A 110 5.19 -25.71 3.53
C TYR A 110 4.17 -25.42 4.62
N THR A 111 4.11 -26.32 5.60
CA THR A 111 3.29 -26.18 6.80
C THR A 111 4.20 -26.03 8.01
N PRO A 112 3.82 -25.23 9.04
CA PRO A 112 4.62 -25.15 10.25
C PRO A 112 4.40 -26.36 11.15
N TYR A 113 3.55 -27.33 10.78
CA TYR A 113 3.14 -28.46 11.62
C TYR A 113 3.81 -29.80 11.23
N CYS A 114 4.84 -29.77 10.40
CA CYS A 114 5.63 -30.97 10.08
C CYS A 114 6.36 -31.53 11.30
N THR A 115 6.57 -32.85 11.32
CA THR A 115 7.38 -33.53 12.33
C THR A 115 8.78 -32.92 12.40
N GLY A 116 9.20 -32.49 13.60
CA GLY A 116 10.50 -31.84 13.83
C GLY A 116 10.54 -30.34 13.51
N CYS A 117 9.48 -29.75 12.97
CA CYS A 117 9.43 -28.31 12.68
C CYS A 117 9.19 -27.52 13.98
N SER A 118 9.95 -26.44 14.20
CA SER A 118 9.75 -25.56 15.37
C SER A 118 8.54 -24.64 15.21
N GLY A 119 8.16 -24.31 13.96
CA GLY A 119 7.20 -23.25 13.67
C GLY A 119 7.73 -21.84 13.95
N VAL A 120 9.06 -21.70 14.08
CA VAL A 120 9.76 -20.44 14.27
C VAL A 120 10.52 -20.09 12.99
N THR A 121 10.28 -18.89 12.45
CA THR A 121 10.95 -18.44 11.22
C THR A 121 12.35 -17.90 11.49
N ALA A 122 13.14 -17.67 10.44
CA ALA A 122 14.46 -17.01 10.54
C ALA A 122 14.45 -15.64 11.24
N LEU A 123 13.33 -14.91 11.21
CA LEU A 123 13.13 -13.66 11.98
C LEU A 123 12.66 -13.88 13.43
N GLY A 124 12.60 -15.12 13.90
CA GLY A 124 12.18 -15.46 15.26
C GLY A 124 10.67 -15.45 15.49
N TRP A 125 9.85 -15.46 14.43
CA TRP A 125 8.40 -15.41 14.58
C TRP A 125 7.82 -16.79 14.79
N ASN A 126 7.07 -16.98 15.89
CA ASN A 126 6.25 -18.17 16.10
C ASN A 126 4.98 -18.06 15.24
N VAL A 127 5.02 -18.66 14.06
CA VAL A 127 3.92 -18.60 13.09
C VAL A 127 2.71 -19.44 13.49
N ARG A 128 2.87 -20.42 14.37
CA ARG A 128 1.74 -21.24 14.88
C ARG A 128 0.80 -20.41 15.75
N ALA A 129 1.38 -19.56 16.61
CA ALA A 129 0.63 -18.67 17.50
C ALA A 129 0.11 -17.42 16.75
N GLN A 130 0.96 -16.78 15.95
CA GLN A 130 0.66 -15.46 15.38
C GLN A 130 -0.14 -15.51 14.07
N LYS A 131 -0.25 -16.70 13.45
CA LYS A 131 -0.98 -16.90 12.17
C LYS A 131 -0.59 -15.91 11.06
N ARG A 132 0.69 -15.52 10.96
CA ARG A 132 1.20 -14.56 9.97
C ARG A 132 1.38 -15.20 8.59
N ASN A 133 1.10 -14.41 7.56
CA ASN A 133 1.48 -14.76 6.17
C ASN A 133 2.97 -14.51 5.94
N VAL A 134 3.75 -15.59 5.89
CA VAL A 134 5.20 -15.54 5.66
C VAL A 134 5.59 -16.40 4.47
N VAL A 135 6.75 -16.06 3.90
CA VAL A 135 7.43 -16.86 2.88
C VAL A 135 8.88 -17.06 3.30
N ALA A 136 9.43 -18.22 2.97
CA ALA A 136 10.85 -18.47 2.98
C ALA A 136 11.47 -18.03 1.65
N VAL A 137 12.60 -17.33 1.69
CA VAL A 137 13.29 -16.79 0.52
C VAL A 137 14.81 -16.96 0.64
N ASP A 138 15.54 -16.74 -0.46
CA ASP A 138 16.96 -16.43 -0.41
C ASP A 138 17.16 -14.94 -0.08
N PRO A 139 17.76 -14.58 1.08
CA PRO A 139 17.95 -13.18 1.48
C PRO A 139 18.79 -12.35 0.51
N ARG A 140 19.62 -13.00 -0.32
CA ARG A 140 20.42 -12.32 -1.37
C ARG A 140 19.55 -11.87 -2.55
N VAL A 141 18.37 -12.46 -2.74
CA VAL A 141 17.41 -12.13 -3.80
C VAL A 141 16.28 -11.24 -3.26
N ILE A 142 15.68 -11.63 -2.13
CA ILE A 142 14.67 -10.85 -1.42
C ILE A 142 15.12 -10.70 0.04
N PRO A 143 15.56 -9.51 0.48
CA PRO A 143 15.95 -9.31 1.87
C PRO A 143 14.83 -9.66 2.85
N LEU A 144 15.19 -10.25 3.99
CA LEU A 144 14.23 -10.52 5.07
C LEU A 144 13.59 -9.20 5.56
N GLY A 145 12.35 -9.30 6.02
CA GLY A 145 11.51 -8.17 6.44
C GLY A 145 10.73 -7.51 5.30
N LYS A 146 11.10 -7.75 4.03
CA LYS A 146 10.36 -7.20 2.89
C LYS A 146 8.96 -7.79 2.76
N LYS A 147 8.02 -6.97 2.30
CA LYS A 147 6.70 -7.43 1.88
C LYS A 147 6.74 -7.85 0.42
N VAL A 148 6.04 -8.93 0.10
CA VAL A 148 5.93 -9.43 -1.27
C VAL A 148 4.49 -9.76 -1.60
N GLN A 149 4.09 -9.52 -2.84
CA GLN A 149 2.85 -10.06 -3.40
C GLN A 149 3.20 -11.25 -4.28
N VAL A 150 2.49 -12.36 -4.09
CA VAL A 150 2.66 -13.58 -4.88
C VAL A 150 1.46 -13.74 -5.80
N TYR A 151 1.72 -13.95 -7.09
CA TYR A 151 0.72 -14.14 -8.13
C TYR A 151 0.87 -15.53 -8.77
N VAL A 152 -0.25 -16.21 -8.95
CA VAL A 152 -0.34 -17.52 -9.63
C VAL A 152 -1.23 -17.33 -10.86
N GLY A 153 -0.71 -17.62 -12.05
CA GLY A 153 -1.46 -17.41 -13.30
C GLY A 153 -1.95 -15.96 -13.47
N GLY A 154 -1.18 -14.98 -13.01
CA GLY A 154 -1.54 -13.55 -13.04
C GLY A 154 -2.54 -13.11 -11.95
N LYS A 155 -3.15 -14.03 -11.20
CA LYS A 155 -4.05 -13.70 -10.09
C LYS A 155 -3.27 -13.54 -8.78
N LEU A 156 -3.57 -12.47 -8.04
CA LEU A 156 -2.98 -12.26 -6.70
C LEU A 156 -3.44 -13.38 -5.77
N MET A 157 -2.49 -14.14 -5.24
CA MET A 157 -2.75 -15.18 -4.25
C MET A 157 -2.69 -14.60 -2.84
N GLY A 158 -1.76 -13.69 -2.57
CA GLY A 158 -1.64 -13.05 -1.26
C GLY A 158 -0.47 -12.10 -1.13
N THR A 159 -0.45 -11.39 0.00
CA THR A 159 0.68 -10.56 0.44
C THR A 159 1.34 -11.21 1.64
N TYR A 160 2.65 -11.36 1.59
CA TYR A 160 3.46 -12.10 2.56
C TYR A 160 4.63 -11.25 3.05
N THR A 161 5.23 -11.67 4.16
CA THR A 161 6.52 -11.15 4.61
C THR A 161 7.60 -12.17 4.32
N ALA A 162 8.71 -11.75 3.71
CA ALA A 162 9.93 -12.53 3.66
C ALA A 162 10.51 -12.64 5.08
N ALA A 163 10.12 -13.67 5.82
CA ALA A 163 10.43 -13.78 7.24
C ALA A 163 11.17 -15.06 7.60
N ASP A 164 11.37 -15.94 6.62
CA ASP A 164 11.96 -17.24 6.83
C ASP A 164 13.02 -17.56 5.76
N THR A 165 13.80 -18.60 6.02
CA THR A 165 14.78 -19.13 5.07
C THR A 165 14.76 -20.65 5.10
N GLY A 166 15.34 -21.30 4.08
CA GLY A 166 15.53 -22.75 4.08
C GLY A 166 16.80 -23.14 3.35
N GLY A 167 17.38 -24.27 3.71
CA GLY A 167 18.61 -24.79 3.07
C GLY A 167 18.45 -24.95 1.55
N ALA A 168 17.28 -25.41 1.10
CA ALA A 168 16.95 -25.60 -0.31
C ALA A 168 16.39 -24.35 -1.01
N ILE A 169 16.05 -23.30 -0.26
CA ILE A 169 15.44 -22.07 -0.78
C ILE A 169 16.55 -21.09 -1.15
N LYS A 170 17.10 -21.28 -2.35
CA LYS A 170 18.24 -20.53 -2.91
C LYS A 170 17.90 -19.97 -4.29
N GLY A 171 18.38 -18.76 -4.59
CA GLY A 171 18.11 -18.07 -5.86
C GLY A 171 16.63 -17.73 -6.03
N ASN A 172 16.09 -17.96 -7.23
CA ASN A 172 14.70 -17.69 -7.57
C ASN A 172 13.74 -18.80 -7.10
N LYS A 173 13.88 -19.21 -5.83
CA LYS A 173 13.00 -20.16 -5.14
C LYS A 173 12.30 -19.46 -3.98
N ILE A 174 11.05 -19.83 -3.76
CA ILE A 174 10.22 -19.30 -2.66
C ILE A 174 9.40 -20.44 -2.06
N ASP A 175 9.28 -20.48 -0.73
CA ASP A 175 8.42 -21.44 -0.04
C ASP A 175 7.33 -20.70 0.72
N ILE A 176 6.07 -20.99 0.44
CA ILE A 176 4.94 -20.24 0.98
C ILE A 176 4.38 -20.97 2.19
N LEU A 177 4.30 -20.29 3.34
CA LEU A 177 3.68 -20.87 4.51
C LEU A 177 2.17 -21.03 4.28
N MET A 178 1.68 -22.25 4.48
CA MET A 178 0.27 -22.60 4.49
C MET A 178 -0.07 -23.35 5.78
N TYR A 179 -1.13 -22.91 6.46
CA TYR A 179 -1.54 -23.53 7.73
C TYR A 179 -2.35 -24.81 7.57
N SER A 180 -2.66 -25.21 6.35
CA SER A 180 -3.32 -26.48 6.05
C SER A 180 -2.38 -27.35 5.23
N GLN A 181 -2.17 -28.58 5.69
CA GLN A 181 -1.36 -29.56 4.96
C GLN A 181 -1.99 -29.90 3.61
N SER A 182 -3.32 -30.04 3.55
CA SER A 182 -4.02 -30.26 2.27
C SER A 182 -3.87 -29.07 1.33
N ALA A 183 -3.88 -27.84 1.84
CA ALA A 183 -3.62 -26.66 1.02
C ALA A 183 -2.19 -26.64 0.45
N ALA A 184 -1.19 -27.01 1.26
CA ALA A 184 0.20 -27.09 0.80
C ALA A 184 0.38 -28.17 -0.28
N ILE A 185 -0.24 -29.34 -0.11
CA ILE A 185 -0.23 -30.43 -1.10
C ILE A 185 -0.91 -29.98 -2.40
N ASN A 186 -2.11 -29.40 -2.30
CA ASN A 186 -2.87 -28.90 -3.45
C ASN A 186 -2.18 -27.74 -4.17
N PHE A 187 -1.41 -26.93 -3.44
CA PHE A 187 -0.55 -25.93 -4.05
C PHE A 187 0.51 -26.62 -4.91
N GLY A 188 1.24 -27.61 -4.37
CA GLY A 188 2.29 -28.31 -5.12
C GLY A 188 3.44 -27.38 -5.53
N ARG A 189 4.22 -27.78 -6.53
CA ARG A 189 5.28 -26.93 -7.10
C ARG A 189 4.77 -26.23 -8.34
N LYS A 190 4.98 -24.91 -8.43
CA LYS A 190 4.64 -24.15 -9.65
C LYS A 190 5.46 -22.87 -9.78
N THR A 191 5.48 -22.34 -10.98
CA THR A 191 6.05 -21.01 -11.24
C THR A 191 5.09 -19.92 -10.80
N VAL A 192 5.60 -18.92 -10.09
CA VAL A 192 4.84 -17.77 -9.60
C VAL A 192 5.55 -16.47 -9.95
N THR A 193 4.78 -15.39 -10.04
CA THR A 193 5.32 -14.04 -10.11
C THR A 193 5.35 -13.43 -8.72
N VAL A 194 6.51 -12.96 -8.27
CA VAL A 194 6.71 -12.33 -6.96
C VAL A 194 7.07 -10.87 -7.15
N LYS A 195 6.30 -9.99 -6.50
CA LYS A 195 6.45 -8.54 -6.56
C LYS A 195 6.89 -8.01 -5.20
N VAL A 196 8.08 -7.39 -5.12
CA VAL A 196 8.64 -6.86 -3.86
C VAL A 196 8.17 -5.41 -3.62
N LEU A 197 7.61 -5.15 -2.44
CA LEU A 197 7.05 -3.84 -2.06
C LEU A 197 8.05 -2.94 -1.32
#